data_AF-A0A7J7GK77-F1
#
_entry.id   AF-A0A7J7GK77-F1
#
_cell.length_a   1.000
_cell.length_b   1.000
_cell.length_c   1.000
_cell.angle_alpha   90.00
_cell.angle_beta   90.00
_cell.angle_gamma   90.00
#
_symmetry.space_group_name_H-M   'P 1'
#
loop_
_entity.id
_entity.type
_entity.pdbx_description
1 polymer ?
#
loop_
_entity_poly.entity_id
_entity_poly.type
_entity_poly.pdbx_seq_one_letter_code
_entity_poly.pdbx_strand_id
1 'polypeptide(L)'
;RYVSTDIPSDFLIQIGDSTFHLHKYPLLSRSGKMNTIIYETRDSDLEKIVFDDLPSGREAFELATKFCYGIAVNLTATNISDLRCAAEYLEMTEDLEEGNLIFKTEAFPRSVCYFDN
;
A
#
# COMPACT_ATOMS: atom_id res chain seq x y z
N ARG A 1 -8.32 5.94 -10.13
CA ARG A 1 -7.30 7.01 -10.19
C ARG A 1 -6.01 6.37 -10.71
N TYR A 2 -5.36 6.96 -11.72
CA TYR A 2 -4.13 6.44 -12.33
C TYR A 2 -2.89 7.05 -11.67
N VAL A 3 -1.80 6.28 -11.58
CA VAL A 3 -0.45 6.85 -11.45
C VAL A 3 0.09 6.99 -12.87
N SER A 4 0.29 8.24 -13.33
CA SER A 4 0.72 8.53 -14.71
C SER A 4 2.21 8.26 -14.87
N THR A 5 2.54 7.10 -15.43
CA THR A 5 3.86 6.81 -16.00
C THR A 5 3.67 6.52 -17.49
N ASP A 6 4.65 6.84 -18.34
CA ASP A 6 4.60 6.65 -19.81
C ASP A 6 4.59 5.16 -20.25
N ILE A 7 4.30 4.24 -19.33
CA ILE A 7 4.35 2.79 -19.48
C ILE A 7 2.98 2.22 -19.07
N PRO A 8 2.40 1.27 -19.83
CA PRO A 8 1.15 0.64 -19.44
C PRO A 8 1.28 -0.14 -18.12
N SER A 9 0.23 -0.08 -17.29
CA SER A 9 0.14 -0.85 -16.05
C SER A 9 0.22 -2.35 -16.33
N ASP A 10 1.06 -3.07 -15.61
CA ASP A 10 1.26 -4.52 -15.73
C ASP A 10 0.61 -5.32 -14.58
N PHE A 11 -0.16 -4.63 -13.73
CA PHE A 11 -0.81 -5.22 -12.56
C PHE A 11 -2.10 -4.50 -12.18
N LEU A 12 -3.14 -5.26 -11.87
CA LEU A 12 -4.46 -4.78 -11.49
C LEU A 12 -4.82 -5.31 -10.11
N ILE A 13 -5.25 -4.42 -9.22
CA ILE A 13 -5.80 -4.80 -7.92
C ILE A 13 -7.21 -4.24 -7.79
N GLN A 14 -8.18 -5.10 -7.49
CA GLN A 14 -9.54 -4.70 -7.18
C GLN A 14 -9.75 -4.75 -5.67
N ILE A 15 -10.28 -3.67 -5.09
CA ILE A 15 -10.67 -3.57 -3.69
C ILE A 15 -12.11 -3.04 -3.67
N GLY A 16 -13.06 -3.90 -3.29
CA GLY A 16 -14.48 -3.59 -3.41
C GLY A 16 -14.90 -3.27 -4.86
N ASP A 17 -15.46 -2.07 -5.06
CA ASP A 17 -15.89 -1.56 -6.36
C ASP A 17 -14.77 -0.86 -7.16
N SER A 18 -13.58 -0.73 -6.58
CA SER A 18 -12.51 0.12 -7.08
C SER A 18 -11.38 -0.73 -7.67
N THR A 19 -10.95 -0.39 -8.89
CA THR A 19 -9.81 -1.04 -9.57
C THR A 19 -8.62 -0.09 -9.63
N PHE A 20 -7.46 -0.58 -9.19
CA PHE A 20 -6.18 0.11 -9.20
C PHE A 20 -5.31 -0.45 -10.32
N HIS A 21 -4.85 0.44 -11.19
CA HIS A 21 -3.89 0.14 -12.25
C HIS A 21 -2.49 0.46 -11.76
N LEU A 22 -1.69 -0.57 -11.54
CA LEU A 22 -0.41 -0.51 -10.85
C LEU A 22 0.72 -1.08 -11.71
N HIS A 23 1.92 -0.90 -11.19
CA HIS A 23 3.17 -1.40 -11.74
C HIS A 23 3.78 -2.32 -10.70
N LYS A 24 4.22 -3.52 -11.12
CA LYS A 24 4.81 -4.52 -10.21
C LYS A 24 6.03 -3.94 -9.50
N TYR A 25 6.95 -3.33 -10.24
CA TYR A 25 8.27 -2.94 -9.72
C TYR A 25 8.22 -2.00 -8.48
N PRO A 26 7.47 -0.89 -8.47
CA PRO A 26 7.32 -0.06 -7.28
C PRO A 26 6.78 -0.81 -6.05
N LEU A 27 5.84 -1.73 -6.26
CA LEU A 27 5.24 -2.52 -5.18
C LEU A 27 6.19 -3.57 -4.61
N LEU A 28 6.92 -4.28 -5.49
CA LEU A 28 7.89 -5.31 -5.11
C LEU A 28 9.01 -4.74 -4.20
N SER A 29 9.41 -3.49 -4.43
CA SER A 29 10.47 -2.85 -3.63
C SER A 29 10.06 -2.56 -2.18
N ARG A 30 8.76 -2.42 -1.90
CA ARG A 30 8.27 -1.91 -0.60
C ARG A 30 7.26 -2.80 0.11
N SER A 31 6.71 -3.82 -0.54
CA SER A 31 5.65 -4.67 0.04
C SER A 31 6.00 -6.16 -0.10
N GLY A 32 6.16 -6.82 1.06
CA GLY A 32 6.42 -8.26 1.14
C GLY A 32 5.25 -9.07 0.59
N LYS A 33 4.02 -8.66 0.92
CA LYS A 33 2.82 -9.30 0.40
C LYS A 33 2.69 -9.22 -1.12
N MET A 34 3.04 -8.08 -1.71
CA MET A 34 3.04 -7.93 -3.17
C MET A 34 4.11 -8.80 -3.81
N ASN A 35 5.30 -8.94 -3.20
CA ASN A 35 6.31 -9.89 -3.64
C ASN A 35 5.76 -11.32 -3.69
N THR A 36 5.13 -11.77 -2.61
CA THR A 36 4.55 -13.12 -2.53
C THR A 36 3.47 -13.33 -3.59
N ILE A 37 2.49 -12.43 -3.67
CA ILE A 37 1.38 -12.54 -4.63
C ILE A 37 1.91 -12.55 -6.08
N ILE A 38 2.77 -11.60 -6.43
CA ILE A 38 3.31 -11.51 -7.81
C ILE A 38 4.17 -12.73 -8.13
N TYR A 39 4.89 -13.29 -7.16
CA TYR A 39 5.69 -14.49 -7.36
C TYR A 39 4.82 -15.74 -7.56
N GLU A 40 3.75 -15.90 -6.77
CA GLU A 40 2.82 -17.03 -6.87
C GLU A 40 1.98 -16.97 -8.15
N THR A 41 1.68 -15.78 -8.65
CA THR A 41 0.88 -15.61 -9.87
C THR A 41 1.72 -15.47 -11.15
N ARG A 42 3.05 -15.56 -11.07
CA ARG A 42 3.95 -15.42 -12.23
C ARG A 42 3.69 -16.40 -13.38
N ASP A 43 3.21 -17.60 -13.07
CA ASP A 43 2.90 -18.65 -14.04
C ASP A 43 1.41 -18.70 -14.43
N SER A 44 0.60 -17.80 -13.89
CA SER A 44 -0.83 -17.66 -14.19
C SER A 44 -1.09 -16.34 -14.91
N ASP A 45 -2.04 -16.31 -15.85
CA ASP A 45 -2.51 -15.07 -16.52
C ASP A 45 -3.23 -14.08 -15.56
N LEU A 46 -3.04 -14.21 -14.24
CA LEU A 46 -3.61 -13.34 -13.22
C LEU A 46 -2.86 -12.00 -13.19
N GLU A 47 -3.20 -11.16 -14.17
CA GLU A 47 -2.90 -9.73 -14.14
C GLU A 47 -3.78 -8.99 -13.11
N LYS A 48 -4.87 -9.62 -12.67
CA LYS A 48 -5.85 -9.05 -11.74
C LYS A 48 -5.94 -9.83 -10.43
N ILE A 49 -5.69 -9.14 -9.32
CA ILE A 49 -5.86 -9.62 -7.95
C ILE A 49 -7.09 -8.95 -7.33
N VAL A 50 -7.87 -9.68 -6.57
CA VAL A 50 -9.01 -9.14 -5.81
C VAL A 50 -8.68 -9.22 -4.33
N PHE A 51 -8.76 -8.10 -3.62
CA PHE A 51 -8.78 -8.05 -2.17
C PHE A 51 -10.22 -7.88 -1.72
N ASP A 52 -10.83 -8.97 -1.27
CA ASP A 52 -12.21 -8.98 -0.84
C ASP A 52 -12.42 -8.19 0.47
N ASP A 53 -11.42 -8.18 1.37
CA ASP A 53 -11.51 -7.46 2.64
C ASP A 53 -10.15 -6.88 3.05
N LEU A 54 -9.78 -5.71 2.51
CA LEU A 54 -8.71 -4.93 3.11
C LEU A 54 -9.27 -4.24 4.37
N PRO A 55 -8.80 -4.59 5.59
CA PRO A 55 -9.40 -4.11 6.85
C PRO A 55 -9.35 -2.58 7.01
N SER A 56 -8.52 -1.90 6.23
CA SER A 56 -8.30 -0.45 6.28
C SER A 56 -8.92 0.33 5.11
N GLY A 57 -9.70 -0.36 4.27
CA GLY A 57 -10.39 0.24 3.13
C GLY A 57 -9.48 0.68 1.98
N ARG A 58 -10.10 1.07 0.86
CA ARG A 58 -9.39 1.42 -0.37
C ARG A 58 -8.53 2.69 -0.23
N GLU A 59 -8.92 3.62 0.65
CA GLU A 59 -8.24 4.90 0.85
C GLU A 59 -6.84 4.69 1.46
N ALA A 60 -6.72 3.81 2.46
CA ALA A 60 -5.43 3.45 3.03
C ALA A 60 -4.53 2.73 2.01
N PHE A 61 -5.12 1.87 1.18
CA PHE A 61 -4.41 1.23 0.07
C PHE A 61 -3.91 2.23 -0.98
N GLU A 62 -4.72 3.25 -1.33
CA GLU A 62 -4.30 4.31 -2.26
C GLU A 62 -3.09 5.08 -1.71
N LEU A 63 -3.07 5.38 -0.41
CA LEU A 63 -1.94 6.03 0.26
C LEU A 63 -0.71 5.11 0.29
N ALA A 64 -0.85 3.86 0.70
CA ALA A 64 0.25 2.90 0.71
C ALA A 64 0.86 2.71 -0.69
N THR A 65 0.01 2.63 -1.70
CA THR A 65 0.44 2.57 -3.10
C THR A 65 1.22 3.82 -3.50
N LYS A 66 0.70 5.02 -3.24
CA LYS A 66 1.41 6.28 -3.53
C LYS A 66 2.80 6.28 -2.89
N PHE A 67 2.90 5.81 -1.65
CA PHE A 67 4.18 5.65 -0.97
C PHE A 67 5.13 4.71 -1.74
N CYS A 68 4.65 3.57 -2.25
CA CYS A 68 5.44 2.67 -3.10
C CYS A 68 6.01 3.35 -4.35
N TYR A 69 5.28 4.31 -4.93
CA TYR A 69 5.74 5.12 -6.07
C TYR A 69 6.69 6.26 -5.68
N GLY A 70 7.06 6.41 -4.40
CA GLY A 70 7.85 7.53 -3.92
C GLY A 70 7.07 8.85 -3.90
N ILE A 71 5.75 8.82 -4.05
CA ILE A 71 4.89 10.00 -3.93
C ILE A 71 4.76 10.35 -2.45
N ALA A 72 4.93 11.64 -2.13
CA ALA A 72 4.75 12.12 -0.77
C ALA A 72 3.31 11.84 -0.27
N VAL A 73 3.22 11.08 0.82
CA VAL A 73 1.97 10.79 1.52
C VAL A 73 1.84 11.67 2.74
N ASN A 74 0.66 12.28 2.93
CA ASN A 74 0.40 13.10 4.10
C ASN A 74 -0.16 12.22 5.22
N LEU A 75 0.60 12.08 6.31
CA LEU A 75 0.18 11.37 7.51
C LEU A 75 -0.61 12.32 8.41
N THR A 76 -1.81 11.93 8.81
CA THR A 76 -2.70 12.72 9.66
C THR A 76 -3.27 11.85 10.77
N ALA A 77 -3.72 12.47 11.88
CA ALA A 77 -4.37 11.73 12.96
C ALA A 77 -5.59 10.91 12.50
N THR A 78 -6.24 11.32 11.40
CA THR A 78 -7.41 10.64 10.85
C THR A 78 -7.09 9.44 9.96
N ASN A 79 -5.88 9.37 9.38
CA ASN A 79 -5.51 8.27 8.46
C ASN A 79 -4.41 7.37 9.02
N ILE A 80 -3.73 7.79 10.09
CA ILE A 80 -2.53 7.10 10.58
C ILE A 80 -2.82 5.67 11.05
N SER A 81 -3.97 5.46 11.71
CA SER A 81 -4.39 4.14 12.18
C SER A 81 -4.66 3.19 11.01
N ASP A 82 -5.47 3.63 10.04
CA ASP A 82 -5.81 2.82 8.87
C ASP A 82 -4.58 2.55 8.01
N LEU A 83 -3.69 3.54 7.87
CA LEU A 83 -2.46 3.37 7.10
C LEU A 83 -1.48 2.41 7.79
N ARG A 84 -1.39 2.42 9.13
CA ARG A 84 -0.58 1.45 9.89
C ARG A 84 -1.10 0.02 9.69
N CYS A 85 -2.42 -0.17 9.73
CA CYS A 85 -3.05 -1.47 9.49
C CYS A 85 -2.86 -1.93 8.03
N ALA A 86 -3.02 -1.04 7.06
CA ALA A 86 -2.75 -1.36 5.65
C ALA A 86 -1.27 -1.70 5.41
N ALA A 87 -0.35 -0.94 6.01
CA ALA A 87 1.09 -1.20 5.90
C ALA A 87 1.49 -2.55 6.50
N GLU A 88 0.84 -2.96 7.60
CA GLU A 88 1.01 -4.29 8.19
C GLU A 88 0.49 -5.39 7.28
N TYR A 89 -0.74 -5.23 6.79
CA TYR A 89 -1.33 -6.18 5.86
C TYR A 89 -0.49 -6.35 4.60
N LEU A 90 0.10 -5.27 4.10
CA LEU A 90 0.98 -5.26 2.93
C LEU A 90 2.44 -5.63 3.24
N GLU A 91 2.77 -5.90 4.51
CA GLU A 91 4.12 -6.28 4.97
C GLU A 91 5.18 -5.26 4.52
N MET A 92 4.92 -3.98 4.77
CA MET A 92 5.78 -2.86 4.38
C MET A 92 6.82 -2.53 5.48
N THR A 93 7.73 -3.48 5.73
CA THR A 93 8.73 -3.44 6.80
C THR A 93 10.05 -2.80 6.35
N GLU A 94 10.89 -2.43 7.31
CA GLU A 94 12.23 -1.87 7.03
C GLU A 94 13.23 -2.89 6.46
N ASP A 95 12.90 -4.18 6.47
CA ASP A 95 13.71 -5.22 5.83
C ASP A 95 13.73 -5.08 4.30
N LEU A 96 12.69 -4.44 3.73
CA LEU A 96 12.59 -4.17 2.30
C LEU A 96 13.18 -2.81 1.93
N GLU A 97 12.93 -1.79 2.74
CA GLU A 97 13.45 -0.43 2.52
C GLU A 97 13.56 0.35 3.83
N GLU A 98 14.69 1.02 4.03
CA GLU A 98 14.88 1.89 5.21
C GLU A 98 13.79 2.98 5.27
N GLY A 99 13.13 3.12 6.43
CA GLY A 99 12.02 4.05 6.57
C GLY A 99 10.78 3.66 5.77
N ASN A 100 10.50 2.37 5.61
CA ASN A 100 9.26 1.88 5.01
C ASN A 100 8.01 2.30 5.82
N LEU A 101 6.83 2.02 5.27
CA LEU A 101 5.58 2.63 5.72
C LEU A 101 5.23 2.28 7.17
N ILE A 102 5.47 1.06 7.63
CA ILE A 102 5.25 0.69 9.05
C ILE A 102 6.03 1.64 9.95
N PHE A 103 7.34 1.77 9.74
CA PHE A 103 8.21 2.65 10.53
C PHE A 103 7.73 4.10 10.48
N LYS A 104 7.38 4.62 9.29
CA LYS A 104 6.88 6.01 9.17
C LYS A 104 5.59 6.24 9.93
N THR A 105 4.69 5.26 9.92
CA THR A 105 3.43 5.38 10.66
C THR A 105 3.63 5.30 12.18
N GLU A 106 4.60 4.52 12.66
CA GLU A 106 4.94 4.44 14.09
C GLU A 106 5.73 5.64 14.61
N ALA A 107 6.53 6.26 13.74
CA ALA A 107 7.26 7.49 14.03
C ALA A 107 6.35 8.73 14.06
N PHE A 108 5.06 8.60 13.71
CA PHE A 108 4.12 9.72 13.76
C PHE A 108 3.98 10.25 15.20
N PRO A 109 4.13 11.57 15.44
CA PRO A 109 4.16 12.10 16.79
C PRO A 109 2.89 11.80 17.57
N ARG A 110 3.01 11.05 18.67
CA ARG A 110 1.89 10.71 19.57
C ARG A 110 1.21 11.92 20.21
N SER A 111 1.87 13.08 20.25
CA SER A 111 1.27 14.34 20.73
C SER A 111 0.11 14.85 19.86
N VAL A 112 -0.11 14.25 18.69
CA VAL A 112 -1.22 14.55 17.78
C VAL A 112 -2.37 13.52 17.95
N CYS A 113 -2.15 12.44 18.71
CA CYS A 113 -3.09 11.32 18.90
C CYS A 113 -3.72 11.30 20.30
N TYR A 114 -3.89 12.46 20.96
CA TYR A 114 -4.72 12.51 22.16
C TYR A 114 -6.16 12.22 21.76
N PHE A 115 -6.62 11.00 22.02
CA PHE A 115 -8.04 10.71 22.15
C PHE A 115 -8.51 11.48 23.39
N ASP A 116 -9.28 12.54 23.19
CA ASP A 116 -10.10 13.10 24.27
C ASP A 116 -11.00 11.95 24.77
N ASN A 117 -10.74 11.48 25.98
CA ASN A 117 -11.59 10.55 26.74
C ASN A 117 -12.70 11.32 27.45
#